data_AF-A0A2U1KLG1-F1
#
_entry.id   AF-A0A2U1KLG1-F1
#
_cell.length_a   1.000
_cell.length_b   1.000
_cell.length_c   1.000
_cell.angle_alpha   90.00
_cell.angle_beta   90.00
_cell.angle_gamma   90.00
#
_symmetry.space_group_name_H-M   'P 1'
#
loop_
_entity.id
_entity.type
_entity.pdbx_description
1 polymer ?
#
loop_
_entity_poly.entity_id
_entity_poly.type
_entity_poly.pdbx_seq_one_letter_code
_entity_poly.pdbx_strand_id
1 'polypeptide(L)'
;MHTSSKQLKKEFIKKWVKGLEICCSSNKKMDVMERKKKIKLCADIALASAKNATTSWSNALIYNAKKDDENAILVDNLLGPESRFNSQRTAHQMITFHKRVRSKRILKKSCTVSQRMKKASPPASNLATCIAKRLVKKRTQVLKKLVPGGEAMDEYSLIKEALDYILSLRVQVDVMRSLANATEVLD
;
A
#
# COMPACT_ATOMS: atom_id res chain seq x y z
N MET A 1 0.79 -15.45 -8.28
CA MET A 1 -0.46 -16.13 -8.69
C MET A 1 -1.50 -15.06 -8.98
N HIS A 2 -2.01 -14.96 -10.21
CA HIS A 2 -3.09 -14.02 -10.51
C HIS A 2 -4.40 -14.57 -9.93
N THR A 3 -4.92 -13.94 -8.88
CA THR A 3 -6.27 -14.27 -8.40
C THR A 3 -7.27 -13.76 -9.43
N SER A 4 -8.09 -14.67 -9.98
CA SER A 4 -9.20 -14.27 -10.85
C SER A 4 -10.10 -13.29 -10.11
N SER A 5 -10.63 -12.28 -10.80
CA SER A 5 -11.53 -11.26 -10.20
C SER A 5 -12.69 -11.89 -9.44
N LYS A 6 -13.25 -13.01 -9.97
CA LYS A 6 -14.32 -13.78 -9.29
C LYS A 6 -13.85 -14.37 -7.96
N GLN A 7 -12.65 -14.95 -7.93
CA GLN A 7 -12.07 -15.52 -6.72
C GLN A 7 -11.76 -14.42 -5.69
N LEU A 8 -11.21 -13.29 -6.14
CA LEU A 8 -10.94 -12.14 -5.27
C LEU A 8 -12.23 -11.60 -4.65
N LYS A 9 -13.31 -11.45 -5.43
CA LYS A 9 -14.64 -11.06 -4.93
C LYS A 9 -15.15 -12.02 -3.86
N LYS A 10 -15.07 -13.33 -4.13
CA LYS A 10 -15.50 -14.38 -3.18
C LYS A 10 -14.71 -14.34 -1.86
N GLU A 11 -13.38 -14.30 -1.94
CA GLU A 11 -12.53 -14.23 -0.75
C GLU A 11 -12.73 -12.93 0.03
N PHE A 12 -12.88 -11.82 -0.68
CA PHE A 12 -13.15 -10.52 -0.06
C PHE A 12 -14.45 -10.55 0.73
N ILE A 13 -15.57 -10.98 0.13
CA ILE A 13 -16.87 -11.07 0.82
C ILE A 13 -16.76 -11.95 2.06
N LYS A 14 -16.19 -13.15 1.92
CA LYS A 14 -16.02 -14.10 3.02
C LYS A 14 -15.27 -13.48 4.20
N LYS A 15 -14.15 -12.81 3.92
CA LYS A 15 -13.32 -12.18 4.96
C LYS A 15 -13.98 -10.94 5.55
N TRP A 16 -14.69 -10.17 4.71
CA TRP A 16 -15.34 -8.94 5.14
C TRP A 16 -16.54 -9.21 6.06
N VAL A 17 -17.40 -10.18 5.71
CA VAL A 17 -18.51 -10.62 6.58
C VAL A 17 -17.98 -11.09 7.93
N LYS A 18 -16.96 -11.96 7.95
CA LYS A 18 -16.31 -12.41 9.19
C LYS A 18 -15.78 -11.24 10.03
N GLY A 19 -15.16 -10.24 9.39
CA GLY A 19 -14.65 -9.08 10.11
C GLY A 19 -15.74 -8.16 10.66
N LEU A 20 -16.86 -8.03 9.95
CA LEU A 20 -18.03 -7.29 10.41
C LEU A 20 -18.68 -7.96 11.62
N GLU A 21 -18.83 -9.30 11.61
CA GLU A 21 -19.31 -10.07 12.76
C GLU A 21 -18.48 -9.80 14.01
N ILE A 22 -17.14 -9.81 13.91
CA ILE A 22 -16.25 -9.50 15.03
C ILE A 22 -16.44 -8.06 15.50
N CYS A 23 -16.57 -7.11 14.57
CA CYS A 23 -16.80 -5.71 14.91
C CYS A 23 -18.14 -5.48 15.62
N CYS A 24 -19.20 -6.19 15.20
CA CYS A 24 -20.55 -6.11 15.77
C CYS A 24 -20.69 -6.88 17.09
N SER A 25 -19.91 -7.93 17.31
CA SER A 25 -19.94 -8.72 18.56
C SER A 25 -19.33 -8.00 19.75
N SER A 26 -18.62 -6.89 19.52
CA SER A 26 -18.11 -6.03 20.58
C SER A 26 -19.29 -5.27 21.20
N ASN A 27 -19.66 -5.59 22.45
CA ASN A 27 -20.73 -4.91 23.23
C ASN A 27 -20.44 -3.42 23.54
N LYS A 28 -19.49 -2.80 22.83
CA LYS A 28 -19.15 -1.39 22.97
C LYS A 28 -20.20 -0.55 22.25
N LYS A 29 -20.87 0.34 22.98
CA LYS A 29 -21.69 1.40 22.37
C LYS A 29 -20.76 2.31 21.57
N MET A 30 -20.93 2.32 20.26
CA MET A 30 -20.07 3.07 19.34
C MET A 30 -20.83 4.24 18.72
N ASP A 31 -20.13 5.37 18.59
CA ASP A 31 -20.63 6.50 17.80
C ASP A 31 -20.67 6.15 16.30
N VAL A 32 -21.51 6.85 15.53
CA VAL A 32 -21.62 6.73 14.07
C VAL A 32 -20.23 6.86 13.39
N MET A 33 -19.40 7.80 13.84
CA MET A 33 -18.07 8.02 13.26
C MET A 33 -17.12 6.86 13.55
N GLU A 34 -17.20 6.27 14.74
CA GLU A 34 -16.43 5.10 15.10
C GLU A 34 -16.87 3.87 14.30
N ARG A 35 -18.19 3.68 14.13
CA ARG A 35 -18.73 2.59 13.31
C ARG A 35 -18.25 2.69 11.87
N LYS A 36 -18.32 3.89 11.27
CA LYS A 36 -17.80 4.16 9.92
C LYS A 36 -16.31 3.82 9.81
N LYS A 37 -15.49 4.22 10.79
CA LYS A 37 -14.05 3.91 10.82
C LYS A 37 -13.80 2.41 10.90
N LYS A 38 -14.51 1.68 11.78
CA LYS A 38 -14.36 0.21 11.89
C LYS A 38 -14.80 -0.51 10.62
N ILE A 39 -15.93 -0.12 10.02
CA ILE A 39 -16.40 -0.72 8.76
C ILE A 39 -15.35 -0.53 7.65
N LYS A 40 -14.80 0.69 7.52
CA LYS A 40 -13.74 0.98 6.56
C LYS A 40 -12.50 0.14 6.82
N LEU A 41 -12.02 0.13 8.06
CA LEU A 41 -10.82 -0.62 8.44
C LEU A 41 -11.00 -2.13 8.19
N CYS A 42 -12.16 -2.67 8.56
CA CYS A 42 -12.52 -4.05 8.32
C CYS A 42 -12.49 -4.39 6.82
N ALA A 43 -13.02 -3.51 5.97
CA ALA A 43 -12.95 -3.67 4.53
C ALA A 43 -11.50 -3.64 4.02
N ASP A 44 -10.67 -2.70 4.50
CA ASP A 44 -9.27 -2.58 4.10
C ASP A 44 -8.45 -3.83 4.50
N ILE A 45 -8.66 -4.37 5.72
CA ILE A 45 -8.02 -5.61 6.19
C ILE A 45 -8.52 -6.82 5.40
N ALA A 46 -9.83 -6.93 5.16
CA ALA A 46 -10.41 -8.02 4.40
C ALA A 46 -9.87 -8.03 2.96
N LEU A 47 -9.74 -6.87 2.33
CA LEU A 47 -9.18 -6.72 0.98
C LEU A 47 -7.70 -7.12 0.93
N ALA A 48 -6.90 -6.64 1.89
CA ALA A 48 -5.49 -6.99 1.99
C ALA A 48 -5.29 -8.50 2.25
N SER A 49 -6.12 -9.07 3.13
CA SER A 49 -6.09 -10.51 3.44
C SER A 49 -6.56 -11.35 2.25
N ALA A 50 -7.57 -10.92 1.48
CA ALA A 50 -8.03 -11.63 0.28
C ALA A 50 -6.96 -11.72 -0.82
N LYS A 51 -5.98 -10.81 -0.81
CA LYS A 51 -4.77 -10.84 -1.64
C LYS A 51 -3.63 -11.69 -1.06
N ASN A 52 -3.90 -12.44 0.01
CA ASN A 52 -2.95 -13.29 0.73
C ASN A 52 -1.69 -12.54 1.20
N ALA A 53 -1.77 -11.23 1.43
CA ALA A 53 -0.64 -10.39 1.82
C ALA A 53 0.58 -10.54 0.87
N THR A 54 0.34 -10.78 -0.41
CA THR A 54 1.40 -11.03 -1.41
C THR A 54 1.96 -9.74 -2.01
N THR A 55 1.23 -8.64 -1.90
CA THR A 55 1.60 -7.34 -2.48
C THR A 55 2.16 -6.41 -1.43
N SER A 56 3.03 -5.50 -1.81
CA SER A 56 3.59 -4.52 -0.88
C SER A 56 2.48 -3.63 -0.28
N TRP A 57 1.48 -3.25 -1.07
CA TRP A 57 0.35 -2.44 -0.58
C TRP A 57 -0.54 -3.19 0.43
N SER A 58 -0.79 -4.49 0.23
CA SER A 58 -1.61 -5.28 1.16
C SER A 58 -0.88 -5.50 2.49
N ASN A 59 0.43 -5.77 2.44
CA ASN A 59 1.27 -5.83 3.62
C ASN A 59 1.31 -4.49 4.38
N ALA A 60 1.38 -3.37 3.67
CA ALA A 60 1.38 -2.04 4.29
C ALA A 60 0.07 -1.76 5.04
N LEU A 61 -1.09 -2.17 4.49
CA LEU A 61 -2.38 -2.05 5.16
C LEU A 61 -2.44 -2.91 6.43
N ILE A 62 -2.02 -4.16 6.35
CA ILE A 62 -1.97 -5.10 7.48
C ILE A 62 -1.04 -4.57 8.57
N TYR A 63 0.15 -4.12 8.20
CA TYR A 63 1.13 -3.55 9.12
C TYR A 63 0.60 -2.30 9.83
N ASN A 64 -0.05 -1.39 9.08
CA ASN A 64 -0.64 -0.19 9.68
C ASN A 64 -1.82 -0.53 10.61
N ALA A 65 -2.64 -1.51 10.26
CA ALA A 65 -3.73 -1.96 11.13
C ALA A 65 -3.22 -2.58 12.43
N LYS A 66 -2.10 -3.32 12.40
CA LYS A 66 -1.50 -3.94 13.60
C LYS A 66 -0.87 -2.96 14.59
N LYS A 67 -0.79 -1.66 14.26
CA LYS A 67 -0.26 -0.65 15.20
C LYS A 67 -1.20 -0.37 16.38
N ASP A 68 -2.49 -0.63 16.21
CA ASP A 68 -3.47 -0.54 17.29
C ASP A 68 -3.80 -1.96 17.79
N ASP A 69 -3.74 -2.19 19.10
CA ASP A 69 -3.91 -3.52 19.70
C ASP A 69 -5.29 -4.14 19.39
N GLU A 70 -6.35 -3.32 19.44
CA GLU A 70 -7.72 -3.74 19.09
C GLU A 70 -7.84 -4.22 17.64
N ASN A 71 -7.12 -3.56 16.74
CA ASN A 71 -7.12 -3.87 15.32
C ASN A 71 -6.24 -5.09 15.03
N ALA A 72 -5.20 -5.34 15.84
CA ALA A 72 -4.36 -6.53 15.72
C ALA A 72 -5.17 -7.82 15.90
N ILE A 73 -6.11 -7.84 16.86
CA ILE A 73 -7.03 -8.97 17.09
C ILE A 73 -7.86 -9.24 15.83
N LEU A 74 -8.43 -8.19 15.21
CA LEU A 74 -9.17 -8.32 13.96
C LEU A 74 -8.28 -8.89 12.84
N VAL A 75 -7.09 -8.34 12.65
CA VAL A 75 -6.15 -8.79 11.63
C VAL A 75 -5.81 -10.27 11.80
N ASP A 76 -5.48 -10.72 13.00
CA ASP A 76 -5.07 -12.11 13.24
C ASP A 76 -6.22 -13.10 12.98
N ASN A 77 -7.46 -12.72 13.32
CA ASN A 77 -8.65 -13.51 13.02
C ASN A 77 -8.96 -13.61 11.51
N LEU A 78 -8.65 -12.56 10.74
CA LEU A 78 -8.91 -12.50 9.29
C LEU A 78 -7.78 -13.10 8.45
N LEU A 79 -6.54 -13.10 8.95
CA LEU A 79 -5.37 -13.64 8.24
C LEU A 79 -5.25 -15.16 8.43
N GLY A 80 -5.80 -15.70 9.53
CA GLY A 80 -5.74 -17.12 9.87
C GLY A 80 -4.33 -17.63 10.24
N PRO A 81 -4.19 -18.84 10.80
CA PRO A 81 -2.90 -19.40 11.23
C PRO A 81 -1.89 -19.60 10.08
N GLU A 82 -2.38 -19.92 8.88
CA GLU A 82 -1.62 -20.32 7.68
C GLU A 82 -0.73 -19.19 7.09
N SER A 83 -1.04 -17.94 7.37
CA SER A 83 -0.35 -16.77 6.78
C SER A 83 0.76 -16.18 7.67
N ARG A 84 0.85 -16.62 8.93
CA ARG A 84 1.86 -16.16 9.90
C ARG A 84 3.29 -16.46 9.45
N PHE A 85 3.47 -17.47 8.59
CA PHE A 85 4.78 -17.88 8.06
C PHE A 85 5.43 -16.86 7.11
N ASN A 86 4.68 -15.94 6.49
CA ASN A 86 5.25 -14.96 5.53
C ASN A 86 5.46 -13.55 6.09
N SER A 87 4.73 -13.12 7.13
CA SER A 87 4.97 -11.83 7.81
C SER A 87 6.34 -11.79 8.50
N GLN A 88 6.85 -12.93 8.97
CA GLN A 88 8.13 -12.99 9.70
C GLN A 88 9.36 -12.95 8.76
N ARG A 89 9.21 -13.34 7.49
CA ARG A 89 10.26 -13.19 6.47
C ARG A 89 10.38 -11.75 5.97
N THR A 90 9.28 -10.99 5.94
CA THR A 90 9.27 -9.60 5.47
C THR A 90 9.74 -8.60 6.52
N ALA A 91 9.49 -8.84 7.81
CA ALA A 91 10.08 -8.03 8.89
C ALA A 91 11.63 -8.07 8.86
N HIS A 92 12.23 -9.24 8.60
CA HIS A 92 13.68 -9.36 8.39
C HIS A 92 14.17 -8.75 7.06
N GLN A 93 13.34 -8.70 6.02
CA GLN A 93 13.66 -8.02 4.76
C GLN A 93 13.57 -6.49 4.85
N MET A 94 12.78 -5.94 5.78
CA MET A 94 12.73 -4.50 6.01
C MET A 94 13.93 -3.96 6.79
N ILE A 95 14.74 -4.83 7.41
CA ILE A 95 15.91 -4.43 8.23
C ILE A 95 17.21 -4.33 7.41
N THR A 96 17.26 -4.80 6.14
CA THR A 96 18.53 -4.93 5.40
C THR A 96 18.85 -3.85 4.36
N PHE A 97 18.09 -2.75 4.26
CA PHE A 97 18.38 -1.67 3.29
C PHE A 97 19.20 -0.49 3.81
N HIS A 98 19.72 -0.54 5.04
CA HIS A 98 20.54 0.53 5.61
C HIS A 98 21.87 0.01 6.15
N LYS A 99 22.85 -0.22 5.25
CA LYS A 99 24.30 -0.08 5.50
C LYS A 99 25.09 -0.42 4.23
N ARG A 100 25.04 0.46 3.23
CA ARG A 100 26.24 0.74 2.44
C ARG A 100 26.88 2.01 2.98
N VAL A 101 27.48 1.87 4.15
CA VAL A 101 28.53 2.79 4.61
C VAL A 101 29.69 2.59 3.65
N ARG A 102 29.69 3.34 2.54
CA ARG A 102 30.87 3.46 1.70
C ARG A 102 31.80 4.43 2.42
N SER A 103 32.79 3.89 3.13
CA SER A 103 33.89 4.66 3.69
C SER A 103 34.68 5.34 2.55
N LYS A 104 34.22 6.51 2.11
CA LYS A 104 35.07 7.40 1.33
C LYS A 104 35.87 8.24 2.32
N ARG A 105 36.91 7.62 2.90
CA ARG A 105 37.99 8.37 3.57
C ARG A 105 38.54 9.38 2.56
N ILE A 106 38.70 10.58 3.08
CA ILE A 106 39.04 11.84 2.44
C ILE A 106 40.28 11.71 1.54
N LEU A 107 40.12 11.99 0.24
CA LEU A 107 41.20 12.53 -0.59
C LEU A 107 40.89 14.01 -0.85
N LYS A 108 41.25 14.84 0.12
CA LYS A 108 41.49 16.27 -0.09
C LYS A 108 42.90 16.38 -0.69
N LYS A 109 43.02 16.78 -1.95
CA LYS A 109 43.93 17.85 -2.45
C LYS A 109 44.01 17.80 -4.00
N SER A 110 43.98 19.00 -4.59
CA SER A 110 44.07 19.37 -6.01
C SER A 110 42.78 19.38 -6.84
N CYS A 111 41.94 20.40 -6.61
CA CYS A 111 41.09 20.99 -7.65
C CYS A 111 41.33 22.51 -7.69
N THR A 112 42.59 22.90 -7.84
CA THR A 112 42.92 24.20 -8.41
C THR A 112 43.27 23.93 -9.88
N VAL A 113 42.66 24.70 -10.79
CA VAL A 113 42.84 24.64 -12.26
C VAL A 113 42.01 23.58 -12.99
N SER A 114 40.69 23.81 -13.08
CA SER A 114 39.95 23.72 -14.36
C SER A 114 38.49 24.17 -14.20
N GLN A 115 38.28 25.34 -13.57
CA GLN A 115 37.10 26.15 -13.90
C GLN A 115 37.32 26.79 -15.27
N ARG A 116 37.40 25.98 -16.32
CA ARG A 116 37.23 26.47 -17.69
C ARG A 116 35.75 26.34 -17.98
N MET A 117 35.04 27.45 -17.81
CA MET A 117 33.68 27.63 -18.27
C MET A 117 33.57 27.14 -19.72
N LYS A 118 33.05 25.93 -19.92
CA LYS A 118 32.36 25.59 -21.17
C LYS A 118 30.88 25.83 -20.88
N LYS A 119 30.48 27.07 -21.13
CA LYS A 119 29.09 27.49 -21.25
C LYS A 119 28.52 26.81 -22.50
N ALA A 120 28.27 25.51 -22.42
CA ALA A 120 27.42 24.81 -23.36
C ALA A 120 25.99 25.06 -22.89
N SER A 121 25.31 25.99 -23.56
CA SER A 121 23.85 26.07 -23.51
C SER A 121 23.27 24.66 -23.64
N PRO A 122 22.36 24.22 -22.76
CA PRO A 122 21.70 22.94 -22.97
C PRO A 122 20.98 23.01 -24.32
N PRO A 123 21.19 22.08 -25.26
CA PRO A 123 20.42 22.06 -26.50
C PRO A 123 18.93 22.03 -26.14
N ALA A 124 18.09 22.77 -26.87
CA ALA A 124 16.69 22.99 -26.55
C ALA A 124 15.88 21.69 -26.30
N SER A 125 16.33 20.53 -26.82
CA SER A 125 15.75 19.21 -26.54
C SER A 125 15.87 18.77 -25.06
N ASN A 126 16.78 19.37 -24.30
CA ASN A 126 16.96 19.10 -22.87
C ASN A 126 15.96 19.84 -21.99
N LEU A 127 15.40 20.98 -22.41
CA LEU A 127 14.44 21.72 -21.57
C LEU A 127 13.12 20.94 -21.46
N ALA A 128 12.59 20.46 -22.59
CA ALA A 128 11.40 19.61 -22.62
C ALA A 128 11.61 18.34 -21.78
N THR A 129 12.77 17.68 -21.92
CA THR A 129 13.14 16.50 -21.13
C THR A 129 13.23 16.80 -19.63
N CYS A 130 13.83 17.93 -19.25
CA CYS A 130 13.90 18.37 -17.85
C CYS A 130 12.52 18.70 -17.26
N ILE A 131 11.64 19.35 -18.04
CA ILE A 131 10.26 19.61 -17.66
C ILE A 131 9.50 18.29 -17.47
N ALA A 132 9.61 17.37 -18.43
CA ALA A 132 8.99 16.05 -18.35
C ALA A 132 9.46 15.27 -17.11
N LYS A 133 10.78 15.21 -16.85
CA LYS A 133 11.35 14.59 -15.64
C LYS A 133 10.81 15.21 -14.36
N ARG A 134 10.71 16.55 -14.31
CA ARG A 134 10.14 17.26 -13.15
C ARG A 134 8.68 16.92 -12.94
N LEU A 135 7.89 16.85 -14.02
CA LEU A 135 6.47 16.48 -13.97
C LEU A 135 6.29 15.03 -13.50
N VAL A 136 7.05 14.09 -14.07
CA VAL A 136 7.05 12.67 -13.66
C VAL A 136 7.40 12.57 -12.18
N LYS A 137 8.49 13.21 -11.73
CA LYS A 137 8.87 13.20 -10.30
C LYS A 137 7.76 13.70 -9.39
N LYS A 138 7.05 14.78 -9.76
CA LYS A 138 5.91 15.28 -8.99
C LYS A 138 4.75 14.28 -8.97
N ARG A 139 4.39 13.69 -10.11
CA ARG A 139 3.31 12.70 -10.19
C ARG A 139 3.64 11.42 -9.44
N THR A 140 4.87 10.93 -9.54
CA THR A 140 5.37 9.79 -8.76
C THR A 140 5.26 10.07 -7.26
N GLN A 141 5.62 11.27 -6.79
CA GLN A 141 5.47 11.63 -5.37
C GLN A 141 4.01 11.64 -4.91
N VAL A 142 3.09 12.09 -5.74
CA VAL A 142 1.65 12.01 -5.43
C VAL A 142 1.21 10.54 -5.38
N LEU A 143 1.62 9.72 -6.36
CA LEU A 143 1.27 8.31 -6.41
C LEU A 143 1.79 7.53 -5.19
N LYS A 144 3.02 7.82 -4.75
CA LYS A 144 3.62 7.22 -3.54
C LYS A 144 2.78 7.42 -2.29
N LYS A 145 2.10 8.57 -2.17
CA LYS A 145 1.22 8.89 -1.03
C LYS A 145 -0.17 8.25 -1.14
N LEU A 146 -0.59 7.87 -2.35
CA LEU A 146 -1.91 7.29 -2.62
C LEU A 146 -1.90 5.77 -2.49
N VAL A 147 -0.80 5.11 -2.86
CA VAL A 147 -0.65 3.67 -2.76
C VAL A 147 -0.16 3.33 -1.35
N PRO A 148 -0.83 2.45 -0.58
CA PRO A 148 -0.36 2.03 0.74
C PRO A 148 1.08 1.52 0.68
N GLY A 149 1.98 2.08 1.51
CA GLY A 149 3.40 1.74 1.52
C GLY A 149 4.21 2.25 0.33
N GLY A 150 3.61 3.08 -0.54
CA GLY A 150 4.22 3.58 -1.76
C GLY A 150 5.46 4.45 -1.53
N GLU A 151 5.60 5.10 -0.37
CA GLU A 151 6.80 5.88 -0.05
C GLU A 151 8.08 5.06 -0.15
N ALA A 152 8.04 3.80 0.29
CA ALA A 152 9.15 2.87 0.33
C ALA A 152 9.42 2.13 -1.00
N MET A 153 8.54 2.28 -2.00
CA MET A 153 8.64 1.55 -3.28
C MET A 153 9.55 2.27 -4.29
N ASP A 154 10.20 1.52 -5.17
CA ASP A 154 10.82 2.04 -6.40
C ASP A 154 9.75 2.40 -7.46
N GLU A 155 10.13 3.14 -8.49
CA GLU A 155 9.18 3.65 -9.50
C GLU A 155 8.46 2.54 -10.29
N TYR A 156 9.15 1.43 -10.58
CA TYR A 156 8.56 0.32 -11.34
C TYR A 156 7.58 -0.47 -10.48
N SER A 157 8.00 -0.85 -9.27
CA SER A 157 7.12 -1.54 -8.31
C SER A 157 5.90 -0.70 -7.95
N LEU A 158 6.07 0.62 -7.81
CA LEU A 158 4.97 1.54 -7.51
C LEU A 158 3.86 1.49 -8.58
N ILE A 159 4.22 1.49 -9.87
CA ILE A 159 3.23 1.42 -10.96
C ILE A 159 2.51 0.06 -10.93
N LYS A 160 3.25 -1.03 -10.76
CA LYS A 160 2.69 -2.39 -10.68
C LYS A 160 1.71 -2.53 -9.51
N GLU A 161 2.12 -2.07 -8.33
CA GLU A 161 1.32 -2.10 -7.10
C GLU A 161 0.10 -1.16 -7.21
N ALA A 162 0.24 0.00 -7.84
CA ALA A 162 -0.89 0.91 -8.09
C ALA A 162 -1.96 0.27 -8.98
N LEU A 163 -1.56 -0.40 -10.05
CA LEU A 163 -2.50 -1.11 -10.94
C LEU A 163 -3.25 -2.20 -10.17
N ASP A 164 -2.53 -3.01 -9.39
CA ASP A 164 -3.13 -4.06 -8.59
C ASP A 164 -4.08 -3.50 -7.52
N TYR A 165 -3.70 -2.39 -6.88
CA TYR A 165 -4.52 -1.72 -5.88
C TYR A 165 -5.80 -1.13 -6.49
N ILE A 166 -5.73 -0.48 -7.67
CA ILE A 166 -6.91 0.02 -8.38
C ILE A 166 -7.91 -1.10 -8.68
N LEU A 167 -7.43 -2.24 -9.18
CA LEU A 167 -8.28 -3.40 -9.46
C LEU A 167 -8.93 -3.94 -8.18
N SER A 168 -8.19 -3.94 -7.08
CA SER A 168 -8.67 -4.37 -5.76
C SER A 168 -9.72 -3.42 -5.19
N LEU A 169 -9.52 -2.10 -5.32
CA LEU A 169 -10.49 -1.08 -4.92
C LEU A 169 -11.79 -1.19 -5.71
N ARG A 170 -11.73 -1.46 -7.02
CA ARG A 170 -12.94 -1.69 -7.83
C ARG A 170 -13.73 -2.88 -7.29
N VAL A 171 -13.05 -3.99 -6.98
CA VAL A 171 -13.69 -5.17 -6.37
C VAL A 171 -14.33 -4.83 -5.03
N GLN A 172 -13.65 -4.10 -4.16
CA GLN A 172 -14.18 -3.66 -2.87
C GLN A 172 -15.46 -2.84 -3.05
N VAL A 173 -15.42 -1.79 -3.88
CA VAL A 173 -16.56 -0.90 -4.11
C VAL A 173 -17.73 -1.63 -4.76
N ASP A 174 -17.48 -2.50 -5.73
CA ASP A 174 -18.51 -3.32 -6.38
C ASP A 174 -19.28 -4.14 -5.35
N VAL A 175 -18.57 -4.86 -4.47
CA VAL A 175 -19.17 -5.71 -3.44
C VAL A 175 -19.96 -4.90 -2.44
N MET A 176 -19.40 -3.79 -1.96
CA MET A 176 -20.07 -2.91 -0.99
C MET A 176 -21.36 -2.33 -1.57
N ARG A 177 -21.36 -1.94 -2.85
CA ARG A 177 -22.54 -1.43 -3.55
C ARG A 177 -23.59 -2.52 -3.74
N SER A 178 -23.20 -3.73 -4.15
CA SER A 178 -24.15 -4.84 -4.29
C SER A 178 -24.84 -5.17 -2.98
N LEU A 179 -24.14 -5.09 -1.84
CA LEU A 179 -24.73 -5.31 -0.53
C LEU A 179 -25.73 -4.20 -0.17
N ALA A 180 -25.37 -2.93 -0.37
CA ALA A 180 -26.26 -1.80 -0.09
C ALA A 180 -27.54 -1.86 -0.95
N ASN A 181 -27.41 -2.17 -2.23
CA ASN A 181 -28.57 -2.33 -3.11
C ASN A 181 -29.45 -3.53 -2.70
N ALA A 182 -28.84 -4.62 -2.21
CA ALA A 182 -29.60 -5.77 -1.75
C ALA A 182 -30.40 -5.48 -0.47
N THR A 183 -29.89 -4.58 0.40
CA THR A 183 -30.64 -4.13 1.58
C THR A 183 -31.78 -3.17 1.24
N GLU A 184 -31.61 -2.31 0.23
CA GLU A 184 -32.68 -1.39 -0.23
C GLU A 184 -33.88 -2.12 -0.84
N VAL A 185 -33.73 -3.39 -1.27
CA VAL A 185 -34.82 -4.21 -1.83
C VAL A 185 -35.61 -4.96 -0.74
N LEU A 186 -35.08 -5.00 0.50
CA LEU A 186 -35.70 -5.69 1.63
C LEU A 186 -36.53 -4.75 2.53
N ASP A 187 -36.46 -3.44 2.30
CA ASP A 187 -37.27 -2.39 2.92
C ASP A 187 -38.47 -2.03 2.01
#